data_AF-A0A4P8IVI5-F1
#
_entry.id   AF-A0A4P8IVI5-F1
#
_cell.length_a   1.000
_cell.length_b   1.000
_cell.length_c   1.000
_cell.angle_alpha   90.00
_cell.angle_beta   90.00
_cell.angle_gamma   90.00
#
_symmetry.space_group_name_H-M   'P 1'
#
loop_
_entity.id
_entity.type
_entity.pdbx_description
1 polymer ?
#
loop_
_entity_poly.entity_id
_entity_poly.type
_entity_poly.pdbx_seq_one_letter_code
_entity_poly.pdbx_strand_id
1 'polypeptide(L)'
;MSYDLFFTLPADVAQDDVEAYFRQRRCYRVDGGATYENPDTGVYFSFAVDEGEVPNEQGTGPQRRIAFNLNYFRPHIFGLEAEPEVSAFVG
;
A
#
# COMPACT_ATOMS: atom_id res chain seq x y z
N MET A 1 -17.07 -4.68 -2.74
CA MET A 1 -16.07 -5.08 -3.75
C MET A 1 -14.80 -4.30 -3.44
N SER A 2 -13.66 -4.97 -3.39
CA SER A 2 -12.34 -4.35 -3.24
C SER A 2 -11.54 -4.56 -4.52
N TYR A 3 -10.55 -3.70 -4.73
CA TYR A 3 -9.62 -3.79 -5.85
C TYR A 3 -8.21 -3.71 -5.30
N ASP A 4 -7.31 -4.49 -5.91
CA ASP A 4 -5.87 -4.37 -5.72
C ASP A 4 -5.29 -3.48 -6.82
N LEU A 5 -4.63 -2.42 -6.40
CA LEU A 5 -3.84 -1.52 -7.24
C LEU A 5 -2.37 -1.84 -7.02
N PHE A 6 -1.61 -1.98 -8.09
CA PHE A 6 -0.20 -2.38 -8.00
C PHE A 6 0.70 -1.19 -8.34
N PHE A 7 1.61 -0.85 -7.43
CA PHE A 7 2.62 0.17 -7.63
C PHE A 7 3.98 -0.47 -7.86
N THR A 8 4.69 0.02 -8.88
CA THR A 8 6.09 -0.34 -9.12
C THR A 8 6.97 0.76 -8.53
N LEU A 9 7.83 0.40 -7.56
CA LEU A 9 8.73 1.36 -6.92
C LEU A 9 10.05 1.45 -7.71
N PRO A 10 10.65 2.63 -7.89
CA PRO A 10 11.85 2.81 -8.73
C PRO A 10 13.08 2.04 -8.23
N ALA A 11 13.10 1.64 -6.96
CA ALA A 11 14.10 0.78 -6.36
C ALA A 11 13.43 -0.47 -5.76
N ASP A 12 14.20 -1.54 -5.62
CA ASP A 12 13.74 -2.69 -4.82
C ASP A 12 13.64 -2.26 -3.36
N VAL A 13 12.50 -2.55 -2.73
CA VAL A 13 12.21 -2.17 -1.34
C VAL A 13 11.91 -3.43 -0.54
N ALA A 14 12.60 -3.58 0.59
CA ALA A 14 12.35 -4.69 1.49
C ALA A 14 11.01 -4.49 2.22
N GLN A 15 10.32 -5.59 2.53
CA GLN A 15 9.08 -5.53 3.30
C GLN A 15 9.29 -4.81 4.64
N ASP A 16 10.42 -5.05 5.30
CA ASP A 16 10.75 -4.40 6.58
C ASP A 16 10.81 -2.87 6.46
N ASP A 17 11.26 -2.32 5.33
CA ASP A 17 11.31 -0.87 5.09
C ASP A 17 9.91 -0.29 4.91
N VAL A 18 9.04 -0.99 4.17
CA VAL A 18 7.62 -0.62 4.00
C VAL A 18 6.91 -0.65 5.36
N GLU A 19 7.11 -1.71 6.13
CA GLU A 19 6.54 -1.85 7.46
C GLU A 19 7.05 -0.76 8.42
N ALA A 20 8.35 -0.46 8.40
CA ALA A 20 8.94 0.59 9.21
C ALA A 20 8.36 1.98 8.88
N TYR A 21 8.11 2.27 7.60
CA TYR A 21 7.45 3.50 7.16
C TYR A 21 6.05 3.65 7.77
N PHE A 22 5.21 2.60 7.69
CA PHE A 22 3.83 2.67 8.17
C PHE A 22 3.69 2.60 9.70
N ARG A 23 4.62 1.95 10.42
CA ARG A 23 4.61 1.91 11.90
C ARG A 23 4.61 3.28 12.56
N GLN A 24 5.15 4.30 11.89
CA GLN A 24 5.24 5.66 12.42
C GLN A 24 3.97 6.49 12.20
N ARG A 25 3.01 5.98 11.42
CA ARG A 25 1.80 6.70 11.02
C ARG A 25 0.61 6.30 11.90
N ARG A 26 -0.32 7.24 12.09
CA ARG A 26 -1.54 6.98 12.87
C ARG A 26 -2.48 6.08 12.07
N CYS A 27 -3.36 5.37 12.78
CA CYS A 27 -4.38 4.49 12.17
C CYS A 27 -3.81 3.26 11.43
N TYR A 28 -2.51 2.98 11.51
CA TYR A 28 -1.91 1.80 10.92
C TYR A 28 -1.67 0.69 11.95
N ARG A 29 -2.00 -0.54 11.55
CA ARG A 29 -1.54 -1.79 12.17
C ARG A 29 -0.61 -2.50 11.20
N VAL A 30 0.56 -2.90 11.67
CA VAL A 30 1.59 -3.53 10.85
C VAL A 30 1.83 -4.96 11.30
N ASP A 31 1.52 -5.92 10.43
CA ASP A 31 1.63 -7.38 10.66
C ASP A 31 1.70 -8.10 9.29
N GLY A 32 2.91 -8.29 8.74
CA GLY A 32 3.08 -8.87 7.40
C GLY A 32 2.62 -7.96 6.25
N GLY A 33 2.52 -6.66 6.53
CA GLY A 33 1.86 -5.65 5.69
C GLY A 33 1.34 -4.51 6.55
N ALA A 34 0.81 -3.46 5.93
CA ALA A 34 0.31 -2.28 6.62
C ALA A 34 -1.20 -2.11 6.37
N THR A 35 -2.01 -2.34 7.39
CA THR A 35 -3.46 -2.12 7.35
C THR A 35 -3.79 -0.78 7.98
N TYR A 36 -4.42 0.10 7.21
CA TYR A 36 -5.04 1.31 7.71
C TYR A 36 -6.46 1.00 8.20
N GLU A 37 -6.82 1.51 9.37
CA GLU A 37 -8.18 1.46 9.90
C GLU A 37 -8.46 2.72 10.72
N ASN A 38 -9.43 3.51 10.27
CA ASN A 38 -9.91 4.69 11.00
C ASN A 38 -11.22 4.34 11.71
N PRO A 39 -11.24 4.22 13.05
CA PRO A 39 -12.44 3.84 13.80
C PRO A 39 -13.54 4.91 13.76
N ASP A 40 -13.19 6.18 13.51
CA ASP A 40 -14.14 7.28 13.50
C ASP A 40 -14.97 7.32 12.20
N THR A 41 -14.40 6.82 11.10
CA THR A 41 -15.04 6.83 9.76
C THR A 41 -15.39 5.42 9.27
N GLY A 42 -14.79 4.39 9.86
CA GLY A 42 -14.87 3.01 9.41
C GLY A 42 -14.18 2.77 8.06
N VAL A 43 -13.27 3.64 7.64
CA VAL A 43 -12.45 3.45 6.45
C VAL A 43 -11.30 2.51 6.76
N TYR A 44 -11.01 1.63 5.81
CA TYR A 44 -9.88 0.74 5.88
C TYR A 44 -9.34 0.41 4.48
N PHE A 45 -8.04 0.13 4.41
CA PHE A 45 -7.32 -0.30 3.22
C PHE A 45 -5.98 -0.90 3.66
N SER A 46 -5.27 -1.57 2.76
CA SER A 46 -3.97 -2.16 3.13
C SER A 46 -2.93 -2.04 2.04
N PHE A 47 -1.68 -1.97 2.46
CA PHE A 47 -0.49 -2.10 1.62
C PHE A 47 0.23 -3.40 1.97
N ALA A 48 0.66 -4.15 0.96
CA ALA A 48 1.48 -5.34 1.12
C ALA A 48 2.51 -5.40 0.00
N VAL A 49 3.67 -6.01 0.26
CA VAL A 49 4.59 -6.37 -0.82
C VAL A 49 3.94 -7.50 -1.62
N ASP A 50 3.81 -7.30 -2.92
CA ASP A 50 3.36 -8.34 -3.85
C ASP A 50 4.48 -9.37 -4.01
N GLU A 51 4.18 -10.63 -3.69
CA GLU A 51 5.09 -11.76 -3.89
C GLU A 51 5.28 -12.08 -5.38
N GLY A 52 4.46 -11.50 -6.26
CA GLY A 52 4.60 -11.59 -7.70
C GLY A 52 5.79 -10.79 -8.23
N GLU A 53 6.82 -11.48 -8.71
CA GLU A 53 7.92 -10.86 -9.44
C GLU A 53 7.45 -10.35 -10.82
N VAL A 54 7.72 -9.09 -11.13
CA VAL A 54 7.58 -8.55 -12.50
C VAL A 54 8.94 -8.37 -13.17
N PRO A 55 9.01 -8.58 -14.49
CA PRO A 55 10.19 -8.24 -15.26
C PRO A 55 10.53 -6.77 -15.06
N ASN A 56 11.70 -6.49 -14.52
CA ASN A 56 12.20 -5.13 -14.44
C ASN A 56 12.66 -4.68 -15.83
N GLU A 57 12.06 -3.61 -16.35
CA GLU A 57 12.40 -3.05 -17.66
C GLU A 57 13.85 -2.56 -17.74
N GLN A 58 14.51 -2.35 -16.59
CA GLN A 58 15.90 -1.91 -16.48
C GLN A 58 16.90 -3.07 -16.40
N GLY A 59 16.44 -4.33 -16.38
CA GLY A 59 17.30 -5.52 -16.45
C GLY A 59 18.13 -5.82 -15.19
N THR A 60 17.82 -5.19 -14.05
CA THR A 60 18.59 -5.35 -12.79
C THR A 60 18.12 -6.50 -11.89
N GLY A 61 17.20 -7.35 -12.36
CA GLY A 61 16.59 -8.45 -11.59
C GLY A 61 15.07 -8.25 -11.41
N PRO A 62 14.35 -9.21 -10.81
CA PRO A 62 12.92 -9.05 -10.55
C PRO A 62 12.66 -7.86 -9.63
N GLN A 63 11.60 -7.09 -9.94
CA GLN A 63 11.20 -5.92 -9.14
C GLN A 63 9.95 -6.27 -8.34
N ARG A 64 9.98 -6.01 -7.03
CA ARG A 64 8.82 -6.17 -6.17
C ARG A 64 7.81 -5.05 -6.42
N ARG A 65 6.53 -5.38 -6.36
CA ARG A 65 5.43 -4.40 -6.42
C ARG A 65 4.83 -4.23 -5.04
N ILE A 66 4.12 -3.12 -4.84
CA ILE A 66 3.26 -2.93 -3.69
C ILE A 66 1.82 -3.12 -4.14
N ALA A 67 1.13 -4.06 -3.52
CA ALA A 67 -0.31 -4.22 -3.64
C ALA A 67 -1.01 -3.29 -2.66
N PHE A 68 -1.91 -2.46 -3.17
CA PHE A 68 -2.76 -1.58 -2.40
C PHE A 68 -4.22 -2.00 -2.55
N ASN A 69 -4.79 -2.55 -1.48
CA ASN A 69 -6.17 -3.02 -1.46
C ASN A 69 -7.11 -1.91 -0.98
N LEU A 70 -8.03 -1.48 -1.86
CA LEU A 70 -9.02 -0.45 -1.54
C LEU A 70 -10.43 -1.02 -1.65
N ASN A 71 -11.24 -0.80 -0.61
CA ASN A 71 -12.67 -1.11 -0.67
C ASN A 71 -13.46 -0.02 -1.41
N TYR A 72 -14.26 -0.42 -2.39
CA TYR A 72 -15.05 0.47 -3.24
C TYR A 72 -16.53 0.57 -2.85
N PHE A 73 -16.91 0.12 -1.65
CA PHE A 73 -18.30 0.16 -1.18
C PHE A 73 -18.81 1.59 -0.91
N ARG A 74 -17.91 2.52 -0.55
CA ARG A 74 -18.17 3.97 -0.41
C ARG A 74 -17.01 4.76 -1.02
N PRO A 75 -16.87 4.77 -2.35
CA PRO A 75 -15.62 5.15 -3.00
C PRO A 75 -15.22 6.60 -2.75
N HIS A 76 -16.20 7.50 -2.58
CA HIS A 76 -15.93 8.90 -2.26
C HIS A 76 -15.37 9.10 -0.84
N ILE A 77 -15.73 8.27 0.15
CA ILE A 77 -15.18 8.37 1.51
C ILE A 77 -13.82 7.67 1.58
N PHE A 78 -13.74 6.44 1.05
CA PHE A 78 -12.50 5.66 1.05
C PHE A 78 -11.41 6.33 0.23
N GLY A 79 -11.75 6.90 -0.93
CA GLY A 79 -10.80 7.62 -1.78
C GLY A 79 -10.24 8.87 -1.11
N LEU A 80 -11.06 9.63 -0.36
CA LEU A 80 -10.61 10.85 0.32
C LEU A 80 -9.60 10.57 1.45
N GLU A 81 -9.71 9.44 2.15
CA GLU A 81 -8.74 9.06 3.18
C GLU A 81 -7.54 8.30 2.60
N ALA A 82 -7.75 7.51 1.55
CA ALA A 82 -6.67 6.77 0.89
C ALA A 82 -5.72 7.68 0.10
N GLU A 83 -6.23 8.69 -0.60
CA GLU A 83 -5.44 9.58 -1.46
C GLU A 83 -4.23 10.18 -0.74
N PRO A 84 -4.35 10.85 0.43
CA PRO A 84 -3.19 11.45 1.08
C PRO A 84 -2.16 10.40 1.55
N GLU A 85 -2.59 9.19 1.91
CA GLU A 85 -1.68 8.11 2.31
C GLU A 85 -0.95 7.52 1.09
N VAL A 86 -1.64 7.32 -0.03
CA VAL A 86 -1.04 6.87 -1.30
C VAL A 86 -0.07 7.92 -1.82
N SER A 87 -0.49 9.19 -1.92
CA SER A 87 0.33 10.30 -2.39
C SER A 87 1.61 10.46 -1.56
N ALA A 88 1.52 10.37 -0.23
CA ALA A 88 2.70 10.40 0.63
C ALA A 88 3.62 9.19 0.46
N PHE A 89 3.07 8.02 0.13
CA PHE A 89 3.83 6.79 -0.05
C PHE A 89 4.58 6.74 -1.39
N VAL A 90 3.95 7.18 -2.48
CA VAL A 90 4.54 7.06 -3.83
C VAL A 90 5.43 8.24 -4.25
N GLY A 91 5.30 9.40 -3.60
CA GLY A 91 6.18 10.57 -3.80
C GLY A 91 5.77 11.50 -4.92
#